data_AF-A0A3M9N1W1-F1
#
_entry.id   AF-A0A3M9N1W1-F1
#
_cell.length_a   1.000
_cell.length_b   1.000
_cell.length_c   1.000
_cell.angle_alpha   90.00
_cell.angle_beta   90.00
_cell.angle_gamma   90.00
#
_symmetry.space_group_name_H-M   'P 1'
#
loop_
_entity.id
_entity.type
_entity.pdbx_description
1 polymer ?
#
loop_
_entity_poly.entity_id
_entity_poly.type
_entity_poly.pdbx_seq_one_letter_code
_entity_poly.pdbx_strand_id
1 'polypeptide(L)'
;MSKNALTTYQFPTQMQWEYHQLMNSKESFLKNLSSAEQRKLEALYVELTNAWQRNHTETLNQALETKYQELREIQQIIKSDCADFRKSTEESLSANIQKKKQKLNTNMSSLAERKKNFEQSQLQRNLILSEKQQTLTQKRQTLAENQDFLNLESQRKSQALDEVEEKLNEKKQLLTETLELKNEELSKFIKIQTTYQADLQDLKQQLNASLQLLQTEKEQKLAEYKNLESNYQQDLKKIEQNLKADLSNYEEKLLQKLKQEILQEIQNCPEELKEYFLREEHSQISMKESLLSKETKERWNALTRGLSRIGLDKKGVDPAKFIELMEQHTLLNSN
;
A
#
# COMPACT_ATOMS: atom_id res chain seq x y z
N MET A 1 40.17 138.32 2.87
CA MET A 1 41.53 138.91 2.71
C MET A 1 42.01 138.65 1.29
N SER A 2 41.81 139.62 0.39
CA SER A 2 42.69 139.88 -0.76
C SER A 2 42.43 141.34 -1.15
N LYS A 3 43.27 142.25 -0.65
CA LYS A 3 43.20 143.70 -0.85
C LYS A 3 43.88 144.13 -2.16
N ASN A 4 43.82 143.29 -3.19
CA ASN A 4 44.35 143.62 -4.51
C ASN A 4 43.21 143.49 -5.52
N ALA A 5 42.25 144.41 -5.45
CA ALA A 5 41.53 144.76 -6.67
C ALA A 5 42.60 145.28 -7.63
N LEU A 6 42.82 144.57 -8.74
CA LEU A 6 43.59 145.09 -9.86
C LEU A 6 42.82 146.33 -10.34
N THR A 7 43.19 147.51 -9.83
CA THR A 7 42.72 148.81 -10.32
C THR A 7 43.31 148.99 -11.71
N THR A 8 42.71 148.28 -12.66
CA THR A 8 43.12 148.26 -14.04
C THR A 8 42.57 149.55 -14.62
N TYR A 9 43.49 150.51 -14.82
CA TYR A 9 43.26 151.77 -15.52
C TYR A 9 42.31 152.78 -14.83
N GLN A 10 42.74 153.33 -13.69
CA GLN A 10 42.33 154.69 -13.36
C GLN A 10 43.34 155.66 -13.99
N PHE A 11 42.88 156.78 -14.56
CA PHE A 11 43.81 157.85 -14.97
C PHE A 11 44.64 158.28 -13.76
N PRO A 12 45.95 158.60 -13.91
CA PRO A 12 46.76 159.10 -12.82
C PRO A 12 46.04 160.23 -12.10
N THR A 13 46.09 160.24 -10.76
CA THR A 13 45.35 161.22 -9.93
C THR A 13 45.67 162.66 -10.35
N GLN A 14 46.89 162.88 -10.82
CA GLN A 14 47.34 164.14 -11.39
C GLN A 14 46.57 164.56 -12.66
N MET A 15 46.34 163.63 -13.60
CA MET A 15 45.58 163.89 -14.82
C MET A 15 44.10 164.16 -14.54
N GLN A 16 43.52 163.44 -13.56
CA GLN A 16 42.15 163.71 -13.10
C GLN A 16 42.05 165.13 -12.52
N TRP A 17 43.02 165.51 -11.67
CA TRP A 17 43.06 166.83 -11.07
C TRP A 17 43.25 167.94 -12.12
N GLU A 18 44.19 167.78 -13.06
CA GLU A 18 44.44 168.73 -14.14
C GLU A 18 43.20 168.92 -15.03
N TYR A 19 42.50 167.83 -15.37
CA TYR A 19 41.24 167.91 -16.12
C TYR A 19 40.17 168.70 -15.35
N HIS A 20 39.97 168.44 -14.06
CA HIS A 20 38.99 169.16 -13.25
C HIS A 20 39.36 170.64 -13.06
N GLN A 21 40.64 170.95 -12.85
CA GLN A 21 41.11 172.34 -12.78
C GLN A 21 40.86 173.07 -14.10
N LEU A 22 41.19 172.44 -15.23
CA LEU A 22 40.97 173.00 -16.56
C LEU A 22 39.47 173.26 -16.80
N MET A 23 38.61 172.29 -16.50
CA MET A 23 37.16 172.44 -16.64
C MET A 23 36.56 173.53 -15.75
N ASN A 24 37.03 173.67 -14.51
CA ASN A 24 36.58 174.73 -13.60
C ASN A 24 37.03 176.12 -14.05
N SER A 25 38.18 176.22 -14.71
CA SER A 25 38.71 177.48 -15.23
C SER A 25 38.07 177.93 -16.56
N LYS A 26 37.26 177.07 -17.20
CA LYS A 26 36.63 177.30 -18.52
C LYS A 26 35.98 178.68 -18.66
N GLU A 27 35.15 179.09 -17.70
CA GLU A 27 34.44 180.38 -17.76
C GLU A 27 35.36 181.59 -17.70
N SER A 28 36.47 181.48 -16.96
CA SER A 28 37.44 182.56 -16.82
C SER A 28 38.22 182.78 -18.12
N PHE A 29 38.57 181.72 -18.83
CA PHE A 29 39.27 181.78 -20.12
C PHE A 29 38.37 182.30 -21.24
N LEU A 30 37.08 181.96 -21.24
CA LEU A 30 36.15 182.38 -22.29
C LEU A 30 35.83 183.89 -22.25
N LYS A 31 35.97 184.56 -21.10
CA LYS A 31 35.64 186.00 -20.94
C LYS A 31 36.64 186.97 -21.58
N ASN A 32 37.87 186.54 -21.82
CA ASN A 32 38.97 187.41 -22.28
C ASN A 32 39.36 187.19 -23.75
N LEU A 33 38.56 186.44 -24.50
CA LEU A 33 38.85 186.02 -25.88
C LEU A 33 37.89 186.66 -26.89
N SER A 34 38.33 186.74 -28.16
CA SER A 34 37.44 187.16 -29.23
C SER A 34 36.35 186.10 -29.49
N SER A 35 35.21 186.52 -30.07
CA SER A 35 34.08 185.61 -30.31
C SER A 35 34.44 184.34 -31.12
N ALA A 36 35.37 184.46 -32.08
CA ALA A 36 35.85 183.34 -32.88
C ALA A 36 36.70 182.36 -32.07
N GLU A 37 37.58 182.87 -31.20
CA GLU A 37 38.41 182.06 -30.30
C GLU A 37 37.58 181.40 -29.21
N GLN A 38 36.55 182.09 -28.71
CA GLN A 38 35.62 181.55 -27.72
C GLN A 38 34.91 180.30 -28.26
N ARG A 39 34.38 180.34 -29.49
CA ARG A 39 33.74 179.17 -30.13
C ARG A 39 34.72 178.02 -30.34
N LYS A 40 35.95 178.31 -30.76
CA LYS A 40 36.98 177.28 -30.98
C LYS A 40 37.37 176.61 -29.65
N LEU A 41 37.57 177.40 -28.59
CA LEU A 41 37.90 176.88 -27.27
C LEU A 41 36.73 176.09 -26.67
N GLU A 42 35.50 176.55 -26.87
CA GLU A 42 34.30 175.82 -26.44
C GLU A 42 34.15 174.47 -27.14
N ALA A 43 34.41 174.41 -28.46
CA ALA A 43 34.47 173.15 -29.19
C ALA A 43 35.54 172.20 -28.63
N LEU A 44 36.74 172.71 -28.31
CA LEU A 44 37.81 171.92 -27.69
C LEU A 44 37.41 171.41 -26.29
N TYR A 45 36.75 172.22 -25.47
CA TYR A 45 36.21 171.77 -24.17
C TYR A 45 35.14 170.70 -24.32
N VAL A 46 34.28 170.80 -25.35
CA VAL A 46 33.27 169.78 -25.66
C VAL A 46 33.94 168.49 -26.13
N GLU A 47 34.92 168.57 -27.04
CA GLU A 47 35.70 167.40 -27.47
C GLU A 47 36.42 166.73 -26.30
N LEU A 48 37.02 167.51 -25.40
CA LEU A 48 37.70 167.01 -24.21
C LEU A 48 36.72 166.35 -23.23
N THR A 49 35.54 166.95 -23.01
CA THR A 49 34.47 166.35 -22.19
C THR A 49 33.97 165.04 -22.79
N ASN A 50 33.75 165.02 -24.10
CA ASN A 50 33.33 163.82 -24.82
C ASN A 50 34.40 162.72 -24.76
N ALA A 51 35.69 163.07 -24.89
CA ALA A 51 36.79 162.13 -24.76
C ALA A 51 36.92 161.58 -23.32
N TRP A 52 36.72 162.43 -22.31
CA TRP A 52 36.71 162.02 -20.90
C TRP A 52 35.55 161.09 -20.58
N GLN A 53 34.34 161.38 -21.09
CA GLN A 53 33.15 160.54 -20.90
C GLN A 53 33.21 159.21 -21.67
N ARG A 54 33.99 159.13 -22.75
CA ARG A 54 34.32 157.86 -23.43
C ARG A 54 35.22 156.95 -22.60
N ASN A 55 35.75 157.42 -21.47
CA ASN A 55 36.43 156.54 -20.52
C ASN A 55 35.41 155.63 -19.83
N HIS A 56 35.17 154.46 -20.41
CA HIS A 56 34.30 153.41 -19.88
C HIS A 56 35.00 152.47 -18.89
N THR A 57 36.18 152.82 -18.39
CA THR A 57 37.00 151.88 -17.60
C THR A 57 36.30 151.47 -16.31
N GLU A 58 35.56 152.37 -15.66
CA GLU A 58 34.80 152.01 -14.46
C GLU A 58 33.68 151.01 -14.76
N THR A 59 32.92 151.23 -15.84
CA THR A 59 31.85 150.31 -16.28
C THR A 59 32.42 148.96 -16.70
N LEU A 60 33.55 148.93 -17.41
CA LEU A 60 34.22 147.69 -17.81
C LEU A 60 34.78 146.93 -16.60
N ASN A 61 35.36 147.62 -15.61
CA ASN A 61 35.83 147.01 -14.38
C ASN A 61 34.67 146.43 -13.56
N GLN A 62 33.54 147.14 -13.45
CA GLN A 62 32.34 146.62 -12.80
C GLN A 62 31.80 145.38 -13.51
N ALA A 63 31.68 145.40 -14.84
CA ALA A 63 31.23 144.25 -15.62
C ALA A 63 32.18 143.05 -15.48
N LEU A 64 33.49 143.30 -15.48
CA LEU A 64 34.52 142.28 -15.29
C LEU A 64 34.44 141.66 -13.89
N GLU A 65 34.28 142.45 -12.84
CA GLU A 65 34.14 141.97 -11.47
C GLU A 65 32.89 141.10 -11.31
N THR A 66 31.75 141.52 -11.89
CA THR A 66 30.52 140.71 -11.91
C THR A 66 30.76 139.37 -12.63
N LYS A 67 31.43 139.37 -13.79
CA LYS A 67 31.75 138.13 -14.51
C LYS A 67 32.72 137.22 -13.75
N TYR A 68 33.67 137.79 -13.01
CA TYR A 68 34.55 137.02 -12.12
C TYR A 68 33.79 136.41 -10.93
N GLN A 69 32.80 137.12 -10.37
CA GLN A 69 31.95 136.57 -9.30
C GLN A 69 31.09 135.42 -9.82
N GLU A 70 30.40 135.58 -10.95
CA GLU A 70 29.65 134.51 -11.61
C GLU A 70 30.53 133.27 -11.87
N LEU A 71 31.76 133.47 -12.37
CA LEU A 71 32.69 132.37 -12.62
C LEU A 71 33.07 131.62 -11.33
N ARG A 72 33.27 132.35 -10.23
CA ARG A 72 33.60 131.73 -8.93
C ARG A 72 32.42 130.95 -8.36
N GLU A 73 31.20 131.46 -8.50
CA GLU A 73 29.99 130.76 -8.10
C GLU A 73 29.80 129.48 -8.89
N ILE A 74 29.95 129.54 -10.22
CA ILE A 74 29.89 128.36 -11.09
C ILE A 74 30.97 127.35 -10.70
N GLN A 75 32.20 127.79 -10.44
CA GLN A 75 33.29 126.91 -9.98
C GLN A 75 33.00 126.27 -8.62
N GLN A 76 32.32 126.97 -7.71
CA GLN A 76 31.92 126.42 -6.42
C GLN A 76 30.82 125.36 -6.59
N ILE A 77 29.80 125.63 -7.42
CA ILE A 77 28.72 124.68 -7.73
C ILE A 77 29.30 123.41 -8.38
N ILE A 78 30.18 123.54 -9.37
CA ILE A 78 30.82 122.37 -10.01
C ILE A 78 31.60 121.56 -8.98
N LYS A 79 32.31 122.22 -8.04
CA LYS A 79 33.05 121.54 -6.99
C LYS A 79 32.15 120.80 -6.00
N SER A 80 31.03 121.40 -5.59
CA SER A 80 30.05 120.72 -4.71
C SER A 80 29.41 119.53 -5.41
N ASP A 81 28.94 119.70 -6.65
CA ASP A 81 28.28 118.63 -7.41
C ASP A 81 29.23 117.46 -7.66
N CYS A 82 30.50 117.74 -7.96
CA CYS A 82 31.53 116.72 -8.09
C CYS A 82 31.81 115.99 -6.76
N ALA A 83 31.79 116.70 -5.64
CA ALA A 83 31.99 116.10 -4.32
C ALA A 83 30.80 115.20 -3.94
N ASP A 84 29.58 115.68 -4.18
CA ASP A 84 28.35 114.94 -3.91
C ASP A 84 28.20 113.71 -4.81
N PHE A 85 28.53 113.83 -6.10
CA PHE A 85 28.57 112.70 -7.02
C PHE A 85 29.59 111.63 -6.58
N ARG A 86 30.80 112.05 -6.16
CA ARG A 86 31.83 111.13 -5.65
C ARG A 86 31.33 110.41 -4.39
N LYS A 87 30.77 111.15 -3.44
CA LYS A 87 30.25 110.59 -2.19
C LYS A 87 29.11 109.60 -2.44
N SER A 88 28.14 109.98 -3.27
CA SER A 88 27.01 109.12 -3.66
C SER A 88 27.47 107.84 -4.37
N THR A 89 28.46 107.96 -5.26
CA THR A 89 29.06 106.80 -5.94
C THR A 89 29.79 105.89 -4.95
N GLU A 90 30.57 106.44 -4.03
CA GLU A 90 31.28 105.69 -2.98
C GLU A 90 30.31 104.94 -2.06
N GLU A 91 29.25 105.60 -1.60
CA GLU A 91 28.20 104.99 -0.78
C GLU A 91 27.48 103.85 -1.52
N SER A 92 27.12 104.06 -2.80
CA SER A 92 26.49 103.03 -3.64
C SER A 92 27.40 101.82 -3.85
N LEU A 93 28.68 102.04 -4.14
CA LEU A 93 29.67 100.97 -4.30
C LEU A 93 29.89 100.23 -2.98
N SER A 94 30.02 100.94 -1.86
CA SER A 94 30.17 100.36 -0.52
C SER A 94 28.97 99.49 -0.15
N ALA A 95 27.74 99.99 -0.37
CA ALA A 95 26.52 99.23 -0.13
C ALA A 95 26.45 97.97 -1.01
N ASN A 96 26.86 98.06 -2.28
CA ASN A 96 26.91 96.91 -3.19
C ASN A 96 27.95 95.87 -2.77
N ILE A 97 29.13 96.31 -2.32
CA ILE A 97 30.17 95.43 -1.77
C ILE A 97 29.65 94.71 -0.52
N GLN A 98 28.99 95.44 0.40
CA GLN A 98 28.41 94.83 1.60
C GLN A 98 27.33 93.80 1.27
N LYS A 99 26.41 94.10 0.35
CA LYS A 99 25.39 93.15 -0.12
C LYS A 99 26.01 91.90 -0.74
N LYS A 100 27.04 92.06 -1.58
CA LYS A 100 27.76 90.92 -2.18
C LYS A 100 28.48 90.10 -1.11
N LYS A 101 29.11 90.73 -0.12
CA LYS A 101 29.77 90.06 1.01
C LYS A 101 28.77 89.25 1.84
N GLN A 102 27.61 89.82 2.15
CA GLN A 102 26.55 89.11 2.88
C GLN A 102 26.06 87.89 2.08
N LYS A 103 25.77 88.05 0.78
CA LYS A 103 25.36 86.94 -0.10
C LYS A 103 26.43 85.85 -0.19
N LEU A 104 27.71 86.22 -0.22
CA LEU A 104 28.80 85.26 -0.24
C LEU A 104 28.87 84.49 1.09
N ASN A 105 28.69 85.16 2.23
CA ASN A 105 28.68 84.51 3.55
C ASN A 105 27.50 83.54 3.72
N THR A 106 26.30 83.89 3.24
CA THR A 106 25.15 82.97 3.28
C THR A 106 25.37 81.77 2.36
N ASN A 107 25.92 81.99 1.17
CA ASN A 107 26.31 80.91 0.27
C ASN A 107 27.37 79.99 0.88
N MET A 108 28.41 80.54 1.53
CA MET A 108 29.42 79.72 2.22
C MET A 108 28.80 78.89 3.35
N SER A 109 27.91 79.48 4.14
CA SER A 109 27.26 78.79 5.26
C SER A 109 26.37 77.65 4.76
N SER A 110 25.56 77.89 3.71
CA SER A 110 24.72 76.85 3.10
C SER A 110 25.55 75.74 2.43
N LEU A 111 26.69 76.07 1.81
CA LEU A 111 27.61 75.07 1.26
C LEU A 111 28.25 74.23 2.35
N ALA A 112 28.68 74.84 3.46
CA ALA A 112 29.24 74.14 4.61
C ALA A 112 28.22 73.17 5.23
N GLU A 113 26.95 73.60 5.37
CA GLU A 113 25.87 72.76 5.86
C GLU A 113 25.57 71.60 4.90
N ARG A 114 25.48 71.86 3.59
CA ARG A 114 25.30 70.81 2.58
C ARG A 114 26.45 69.80 2.60
N LYS A 115 27.68 70.26 2.75
CA LYS A 115 28.86 69.39 2.86
C LYS A 115 28.75 68.49 4.10
N LYS A 116 28.42 69.06 5.26
CA LYS A 116 28.21 68.30 6.50
C LYS A 116 27.11 67.25 6.36
N ASN A 117 25.98 67.62 5.77
CA ASN A 117 24.85 66.70 5.55
C ASN A 117 25.22 65.57 4.59
N PHE A 118 26.00 65.88 3.55
CA PHE A 118 26.51 64.88 2.61
C PHE A 118 27.48 63.89 3.29
N GLU A 119 28.42 64.39 4.09
CA GLU A 119 29.36 63.55 4.85
C GLU A 119 28.63 62.63 5.83
N GLN A 120 27.64 63.16 6.56
CA GLN A 120 26.78 62.36 7.45
C GLN A 120 26.00 61.28 6.68
N SER A 121 25.43 61.64 5.53
CA SER A 121 24.71 60.69 4.68
C SER A 121 25.63 59.60 4.13
N GLN A 122 26.88 59.93 3.79
CA GLN A 122 27.86 58.92 3.39
C GLN A 122 28.21 57.97 4.52
N LEU A 123 28.46 58.49 5.73
CA LEU A 123 28.75 57.66 6.90
C LEU A 123 27.60 56.69 7.20
N GLN A 124 26.36 57.16 7.18
CA GLN A 124 25.18 56.31 7.36
C GLN A 124 25.05 55.24 6.28
N ARG A 125 25.27 55.60 5.00
CA ARG A 125 25.24 54.62 3.90
C ARG A 125 26.32 53.55 4.06
N ASN A 126 27.54 53.94 4.45
CA ASN A 126 28.63 53.00 4.67
C ASN A 126 28.34 52.05 5.84
N LEU A 127 27.74 52.55 6.91
CA LEU A 127 27.31 51.73 8.04
C LEU A 127 26.25 50.69 7.63
N ILE A 128 25.20 51.13 6.91
CA ILE A 128 24.16 50.24 6.38
C ILE A 128 24.75 49.19 5.43
N LEU A 129 25.70 49.58 4.58
CA LEU A 129 26.38 48.64 3.67
C LEU A 129 27.19 47.60 4.45
N SER A 130 27.91 48.02 5.48
CA SER A 130 28.68 47.13 6.36
C SER A 130 27.78 46.11 7.07
N GLU A 131 26.66 46.56 7.65
CA GLU A 131 25.68 45.70 8.32
C GLU A 131 25.06 44.68 7.35
N LYS A 132 24.70 45.13 6.14
CA LYS A 132 24.18 44.25 5.08
C LYS A 132 25.21 43.22 4.65
N GLN A 133 26.48 43.62 4.53
CA GLN A 133 27.57 42.72 4.17
C GLN A 133 27.80 41.67 5.27
N GLN A 134 27.80 42.07 6.55
CA GLN A 134 27.90 41.13 7.67
C GLN A 134 26.72 40.14 7.70
N THR A 135 25.50 40.65 7.51
CA THR A 135 24.29 39.81 7.44
C THR A 135 24.36 38.82 6.27
N LEU A 136 24.84 39.26 5.11
CA LEU A 136 25.02 38.38 3.95
C LEU A 136 26.06 37.29 4.21
N THR A 137 27.19 37.63 4.84
CA THR A 137 28.22 36.66 5.21
C THR A 137 27.68 35.63 6.19
N GLN A 138 26.94 36.05 7.22
CA GLN A 138 26.28 35.14 8.16
C GLN A 138 25.29 34.21 7.45
N LYS A 139 24.43 34.75 6.57
CA LYS A 139 23.48 33.93 5.81
C LYS A 139 24.18 32.91 4.90
N ARG A 140 25.28 33.31 4.25
CA ARG A 140 26.09 32.39 3.42
C ARG A 140 26.69 31.27 4.26
N GLN A 141 27.20 31.59 5.45
CA GLN A 141 27.74 30.59 6.37
C GLN A 141 26.65 29.62 6.84
N THR A 142 25.49 30.11 7.29
CA THR A 142 24.38 29.23 7.69
C THR A 142 23.86 28.35 6.54
N LEU A 143 23.91 28.86 5.30
CA LEU A 143 23.52 28.09 4.13
C LEU A 143 24.53 26.96 3.86
N ALA A 144 25.83 27.24 3.98
CA ALA A 144 26.87 26.24 3.84
C ALA A 144 26.74 25.15 4.93
N GLU A 145 26.55 25.54 6.19
CA GLU A 145 26.33 24.61 7.31
C GLU A 145 25.09 23.72 7.10
N ASN A 146 23.98 24.29 6.62
CA ASN A 146 22.77 23.54 6.29
C ASN A 146 22.99 22.55 5.13
N GLN A 147 23.78 22.94 4.13
CA GLN A 147 24.07 22.09 2.99
C GLN A 147 25.00 20.94 3.37
N ASP A 148 25.99 21.19 4.22
CA ASP A 148 26.85 20.15 4.79
C ASP A 148 26.05 19.18 5.67
N PHE A 149 25.11 19.69 6.48
CA PHE A 149 24.20 18.86 7.26
C PHE A 149 23.32 17.96 6.38
N LEU A 150 22.72 18.50 5.32
CA LEU A 150 21.92 17.74 4.36
C LEU A 150 22.72 16.65 3.65
N ASN A 151 23.96 16.96 3.28
CA ASN A 151 24.87 15.99 2.65
C ASN A 151 25.21 14.86 3.63
N LEU A 152 25.53 15.18 4.88
CA LEU A 152 25.81 14.20 5.93
C LEU A 152 24.60 13.33 6.25
N GLU A 153 23.41 13.91 6.33
CA GLU A 153 22.17 13.16 6.58
C GLU A 153 21.84 12.23 5.41
N SER A 154 22.05 12.69 4.17
CA SER A 154 21.87 11.87 2.97
C SER A 154 22.84 10.69 2.94
N GLN A 155 24.11 10.93 3.30
CA GLN A 155 25.12 9.88 3.40
C GLN A 155 24.77 8.85 4.48
N ARG A 156 24.31 9.30 5.66
CA ARG A 156 23.85 8.39 6.73
C ARG A 156 22.66 7.55 6.29
N LYS A 157 21.69 8.13 5.56
CA LYS A 157 20.54 7.39 5.02
C LYS A 157 20.98 6.36 3.99
N SER A 158 21.94 6.69 3.11
CA SER A 158 22.51 5.75 2.15
C SER A 158 23.18 4.58 2.86
N GLN A 159 24.05 4.84 3.85
CA GLN A 159 24.72 3.79 4.62
C GLN A 159 23.73 2.88 5.36
N ALA A 160 22.69 3.46 5.97
CA ALA A 160 21.65 2.67 6.63
C ALA A 160 20.85 1.80 5.63
N LEU A 161 20.64 2.28 4.41
CA LEU A 161 20.03 1.48 3.34
C LEU A 161 20.93 0.33 2.92
N ASP A 162 22.22 0.59 2.73
CA ASP A 162 23.21 -0.44 2.37
C ASP A 162 23.28 -1.54 3.44
N GLU A 163 23.31 -1.17 4.74
CA GLU A 163 23.28 -2.14 5.86
C GLU A 163 21.99 -2.98 5.89
N VAL A 164 20.85 -2.37 5.55
CA VAL A 164 19.56 -3.09 5.48
C VAL A 164 19.54 -4.04 4.28
N GLU A 165 20.09 -3.62 3.15
CA GLU A 165 20.19 -4.44 1.94
C GLU A 165 21.13 -5.64 2.15
N GLU A 166 22.26 -5.44 2.83
CA GLU A 166 23.19 -6.51 3.22
C GLU A 166 22.49 -7.54 4.13
N LYS A 167 21.85 -7.09 5.21
CA LYS A 167 21.06 -7.97 6.11
C LYS A 167 19.92 -8.69 5.39
N LEU A 168 19.29 -8.04 4.41
CA LEU A 168 18.24 -8.66 3.61
C LEU A 168 18.81 -9.77 2.72
N ASN A 169 19.98 -9.54 2.12
CA ASN A 169 20.66 -10.53 1.30
C ASN A 169 21.15 -11.73 2.12
N GLU A 170 21.70 -11.50 3.31
CA GLU A 170 22.06 -12.59 4.24
C GLU A 170 20.83 -13.44 4.60
N LYS A 171 19.70 -12.80 4.94
CA LYS A 171 18.45 -13.53 5.23
C LYS A 171 17.91 -14.29 4.03
N LYS A 172 18.04 -13.74 2.81
CA LYS A 172 17.66 -14.43 1.57
C LYS A 172 18.52 -15.67 1.33
N GLN A 173 19.83 -15.57 1.54
CA GLN A 173 20.74 -16.71 1.42
C GLN A 173 20.37 -17.80 2.43
N LEU A 174 20.21 -17.44 3.71
CA LEU A 174 19.83 -18.38 4.76
C LEU A 174 18.48 -19.06 4.50
N LEU A 175 17.51 -18.32 3.96
CA LEU A 175 16.22 -18.88 3.55
C LEU A 175 16.38 -19.89 2.41
N THR A 176 17.21 -19.56 1.41
CA THR A 176 17.49 -20.44 0.27
C THR A 176 18.13 -21.75 0.73
N GLU A 177 19.16 -21.66 1.57
CA GLU A 177 19.82 -22.82 2.18
C GLU A 177 18.85 -23.68 2.99
N THR A 178 17.96 -23.04 3.78
CA THR A 178 16.95 -23.76 4.56
C THR A 178 15.94 -24.47 3.66
N LEU A 179 15.53 -23.86 2.56
CA LEU A 179 14.63 -24.47 1.57
C LEU A 179 15.29 -25.66 0.89
N GLU A 180 16.56 -25.56 0.53
CA GLU A 180 17.33 -26.67 -0.07
C GLU A 180 17.40 -27.87 0.90
N LEU A 181 17.76 -27.64 2.17
CA LEU A 181 17.77 -28.69 3.20
C LEU A 181 16.39 -29.34 3.38
N LYS A 182 15.32 -28.54 3.41
CA LYS A 182 13.95 -29.07 3.53
C LYS A 182 13.53 -29.89 2.32
N ASN A 183 13.94 -29.49 1.12
CA ASN A 183 13.70 -30.25 -0.10
C ASN A 183 14.46 -31.58 -0.12
N GLU A 184 15.70 -31.60 0.38
CA GLU A 184 16.46 -32.84 0.54
C GLU A 184 15.82 -33.79 1.56
N GLU A 185 15.39 -33.27 2.72
CA GLU A 185 14.64 -34.04 3.72
C GLU A 185 13.35 -34.61 3.14
N LEU A 186 12.60 -33.81 2.39
CA LEU A 186 11.38 -34.24 1.72
C LEU A 186 11.68 -35.33 0.68
N SER A 187 12.75 -35.20 -0.11
CA SER A 187 13.18 -36.23 -1.05
C SER A 187 13.52 -37.55 -0.35
N LYS A 188 14.24 -37.48 0.77
CA LYS A 188 14.55 -38.66 1.60
C LYS A 188 13.26 -39.30 2.13
N PHE A 189 12.33 -38.50 2.64
CA PHE A 189 11.04 -38.99 3.14
C PHE A 189 10.23 -39.67 2.03
N ILE A 190 10.15 -39.08 0.84
CA ILE A 190 9.46 -39.68 -0.32
C ILE A 190 10.09 -41.03 -0.66
N LYS A 191 11.42 -41.16 -0.71
CA LYS A 191 12.10 -42.44 -0.97
C LYS A 191 11.77 -43.50 0.08
N ILE A 192 11.73 -43.12 1.35
CA ILE A 192 11.35 -44.02 2.45
C ILE A 192 9.88 -44.44 2.32
N GLN A 193 9.00 -43.50 1.98
CA GLN A 193 7.58 -43.79 1.79
C GLN A 193 7.36 -44.76 0.61
N THR A 194 8.05 -44.55 -0.52
CA THR A 194 7.93 -45.42 -1.69
C THR A 194 8.47 -46.83 -1.43
N THR A 195 9.58 -46.94 -0.69
CA THR A 195 10.14 -48.26 -0.31
C THR A 195 9.19 -48.99 0.64
N TYR A 196 8.69 -48.32 1.67
CA TYR A 196 7.70 -48.90 2.59
C TYR A 196 6.41 -49.33 1.89
N GLN A 197 5.91 -48.55 0.92
CA GLN A 197 4.76 -48.94 0.10
C GLN A 197 5.04 -50.18 -0.76
N ALA A 198 6.24 -50.29 -1.35
CA ALA A 198 6.66 -51.46 -2.10
C ALA A 198 6.75 -52.71 -1.20
N ASP A 199 7.36 -52.58 -0.02
CA ASP A 199 7.48 -53.67 0.96
C ASP A 199 6.10 -54.15 1.45
N LEU A 200 5.17 -53.23 1.74
CA LEU A 200 3.79 -53.58 2.09
C LEU A 200 3.07 -54.32 0.96
N GLN A 201 3.31 -53.90 -0.29
CA GLN A 201 2.70 -54.54 -1.45
C GLN A 201 3.27 -55.95 -1.65
N ASP A 202 4.58 -56.14 -1.49
CA ASP A 202 5.23 -57.45 -1.56
C ASP A 202 4.73 -58.38 -0.44
N LEU A 203 4.68 -57.91 0.81
CA LEU A 203 4.15 -58.67 1.93
C LEU A 203 2.69 -59.08 1.71
N LYS A 204 1.87 -58.18 1.15
CA LYS A 204 0.47 -58.47 0.79
C LYS A 204 0.38 -59.54 -0.29
N GLN A 205 1.27 -59.53 -1.29
CA GLN A 205 1.34 -60.56 -2.31
C GLN A 205 1.77 -61.91 -1.73
N GLN A 206 2.80 -61.93 -0.88
CA GLN A 206 3.27 -63.13 -0.19
C GLN A 206 2.18 -63.75 0.69
N LEU A 207 1.48 -62.92 1.48
CA LEU A 207 0.38 -63.37 2.33
C LEU A 207 -0.78 -63.95 1.50
N ASN A 208 -1.16 -63.29 0.42
CA ASN A 208 -2.21 -63.78 -0.47
C ASN A 208 -1.82 -65.13 -1.11
N ALA A 209 -0.56 -65.27 -1.55
CA ALA A 209 -0.06 -66.53 -2.10
C ALA A 209 -0.09 -67.66 -1.06
N SER A 210 0.35 -67.39 0.17
CA SER A 210 0.29 -68.35 1.27
C SER A 210 -1.15 -68.75 1.63
N LEU A 211 -2.07 -67.78 1.68
CA LEU A 211 -3.49 -68.04 1.91
C LEU A 211 -4.11 -68.92 0.81
N GLN A 212 -3.78 -68.66 -0.45
CA GLN A 212 -4.24 -69.49 -1.57
C GLN A 212 -3.70 -70.93 -1.45
N LEU A 213 -2.42 -71.11 -1.12
CA LEU A 213 -1.84 -72.44 -0.90
C LEU A 213 -2.56 -73.18 0.23
N LEU A 214 -2.76 -72.54 1.39
CA LEU A 214 -3.50 -73.12 2.52
C LEU A 214 -4.95 -73.48 2.17
N GLN A 215 -5.63 -72.64 1.38
CA GLN A 215 -6.98 -72.95 0.89
C GLN A 215 -6.97 -74.20 0.01
N THR A 216 -6.03 -74.31 -0.94
CA THR A 216 -5.91 -75.48 -1.80
C THR A 216 -5.55 -76.75 -1.02
N GLU A 217 -4.65 -76.68 -0.03
CA GLU A 217 -4.32 -77.82 0.83
C GLU A 217 -5.53 -78.26 1.66
N LYS A 218 -6.28 -77.30 2.22
CA LYS A 218 -7.51 -77.59 2.95
C LYS A 218 -8.54 -78.29 2.06
N GLU A 219 -8.73 -77.81 0.83
CA GLU A 219 -9.66 -78.41 -0.13
C GLU A 219 -9.22 -79.82 -0.53
N GLN A 220 -7.93 -80.04 -0.78
CA GLN A 220 -7.36 -81.36 -1.07
C GLN A 220 -7.57 -82.32 0.11
N LYS A 221 -7.24 -81.92 1.34
CA LYS A 221 -7.45 -82.75 2.53
C LYS A 221 -8.92 -83.07 2.74
N LEU A 222 -9.80 -82.11 2.53
CA LEU A 222 -11.25 -82.32 2.65
C LEU A 222 -11.76 -83.30 1.58
N ALA A 223 -11.24 -83.24 0.36
CA ALA A 223 -11.54 -84.21 -0.69
C ALA A 223 -11.01 -85.62 -0.35
N GLU A 224 -9.78 -85.72 0.16
CA GLU A 224 -9.19 -86.97 0.66
C GLU A 224 -10.08 -87.61 1.74
N TYR A 225 -10.50 -86.83 2.75
CA TYR A 225 -11.38 -87.33 3.82
C TYR A 225 -12.75 -87.77 3.31
N LYS A 226 -13.37 -87.02 2.38
CA LYS A 226 -14.64 -87.43 1.76
C LYS A 226 -14.52 -88.75 1.00
N ASN A 227 -13.41 -88.94 0.28
CA ASN A 227 -13.14 -90.20 -0.43
C ASN A 227 -12.93 -91.36 0.54
N LEU A 228 -12.16 -91.15 1.62
CA LEU A 228 -11.99 -92.13 2.69
C LEU A 228 -13.32 -92.50 3.35
N GLU A 229 -14.14 -91.51 3.71
CA GLU A 229 -15.47 -91.72 4.29
C GLU A 229 -16.36 -92.55 3.35
N SER A 230 -16.40 -92.21 2.06
CA SER A 230 -17.13 -92.97 1.03
C SER A 230 -16.66 -94.43 0.95
N ASN A 231 -15.34 -94.66 0.97
CA ASN A 231 -14.78 -96.02 0.96
C ASN A 231 -15.17 -96.80 2.21
N TYR A 232 -15.04 -96.22 3.40
CA TYR A 232 -15.45 -96.86 4.66
C TYR A 232 -16.96 -97.18 4.66
N GLN A 233 -17.80 -96.29 4.13
CA GLN A 233 -19.24 -96.56 3.99
C GLN A 233 -19.52 -97.71 3.03
N GLN A 234 -18.77 -97.82 1.93
CA GLN A 234 -18.90 -98.95 1.00
C GLN A 234 -18.46 -100.27 1.64
N ASP A 235 -17.35 -100.26 2.39
CA ASP A 235 -16.85 -101.45 3.07
C ASP A 235 -17.80 -101.90 4.20
N LEU A 236 -18.36 -100.96 4.97
CA LEU A 236 -19.41 -101.25 5.95
C LEU A 236 -20.61 -101.92 5.30
N LYS A 237 -21.11 -101.39 4.16
CA LYS A 237 -22.22 -101.99 3.43
C LYS A 237 -21.90 -103.42 2.95
N LYS A 238 -20.66 -103.68 2.49
CA LYS A 238 -20.24 -105.03 2.11
C LYS A 238 -20.22 -105.97 3.31
N ILE A 239 -19.69 -105.52 4.45
CA ILE A 239 -19.66 -106.31 5.68
C ILE A 239 -21.09 -106.62 6.16
N GLU A 240 -21.98 -105.63 6.16
CA GLU A 240 -23.40 -105.82 6.50
C GLU A 240 -24.08 -106.85 5.57
N GLN A 241 -23.84 -106.76 4.27
CA GLN A 241 -24.37 -107.71 3.29
C GLN A 241 -23.85 -109.13 3.52
N ASN A 242 -22.55 -109.28 3.80
CA ASN A 242 -21.92 -110.57 4.08
C ASN A 242 -22.46 -111.17 5.39
N LEU A 243 -22.53 -110.38 6.47
CA LEU A 243 -23.10 -110.82 7.75
C LEU A 243 -24.56 -111.26 7.61
N LYS A 244 -25.35 -110.53 6.81
CA LYS A 244 -26.74 -110.90 6.55
C LYS A 244 -26.86 -112.22 5.79
N ALA A 245 -25.98 -112.44 4.81
CA ALA A 245 -25.91 -113.71 4.09
C ALA A 245 -25.47 -114.86 5.01
N ASP A 246 -24.47 -114.64 5.85
CA ASP A 246 -23.97 -115.64 6.81
C ASP A 246 -25.04 -116.00 7.86
N LEU A 247 -25.75 -115.01 8.41
CA LEU A 247 -26.87 -115.22 9.33
C LEU A 247 -27.98 -116.06 8.70
N SER A 248 -28.41 -115.72 7.49
CA SER A 248 -29.43 -116.48 6.75
C SER A 248 -29.01 -117.94 6.54
N ASN A 249 -27.75 -118.16 6.18
CA ASN A 249 -27.19 -119.49 5.95
C ASN A 249 -27.08 -120.29 7.26
N TYR A 250 -26.78 -119.63 8.37
CA TYR A 250 -26.75 -120.25 9.70
C TYR A 250 -28.16 -120.61 10.18
N GLU A 251 -29.14 -119.71 10.00
CA GLU A 251 -30.56 -119.96 10.29
C GLU A 251 -31.08 -121.17 9.51
N GLU A 252 -30.83 -121.25 8.19
CA GLU A 252 -31.22 -122.39 7.36
C GLU A 252 -30.63 -123.71 7.85
N LYS A 253 -29.34 -123.73 8.21
CA LYS A 253 -28.67 -124.93 8.73
C LYS A 253 -29.21 -125.36 10.09
N LEU A 254 -29.54 -124.43 10.96
CA LEU A 254 -30.13 -124.71 12.28
C LEU A 254 -31.54 -125.27 12.12
N LEU A 255 -32.35 -124.68 11.24
CA LEU A 255 -33.67 -125.18 10.85
C LEU A 255 -33.60 -126.60 10.30
N GLN A 256 -32.62 -126.90 9.42
CA GLN A 256 -32.42 -128.26 8.92
C GLN A 256 -32.04 -129.25 10.03
N LYS A 257 -31.12 -128.88 10.93
CA LYS A 257 -30.74 -129.74 12.06
C LYS A 257 -31.91 -130.02 12.99
N LEU A 258 -32.69 -129.00 13.36
CA LEU A 258 -33.87 -129.14 14.19
C LEU A 258 -34.89 -130.10 13.56
N LYS A 259 -35.12 -129.98 12.24
CA LYS A 259 -35.98 -130.91 11.50
C LYS A 259 -35.48 -132.36 11.56
N GLN A 260 -34.16 -132.56 11.46
CA GLN A 260 -33.57 -133.90 11.55
C GLN A 260 -33.67 -134.48 12.97
N GLU A 261 -33.48 -133.68 14.02
CA GLU A 261 -33.64 -134.12 15.42
C GLU A 261 -35.08 -134.52 15.74
N ILE A 262 -36.07 -133.71 15.35
CA ILE A 262 -37.50 -134.03 15.51
C ILE A 262 -37.85 -135.37 14.84
N LEU A 263 -37.26 -135.68 13.68
CA LEU A 263 -37.51 -136.93 12.97
C LEU A 263 -36.85 -138.15 13.61
N GLN A 264 -35.81 -137.96 14.42
CA GLN A 264 -35.14 -139.04 15.17
C GLN A 264 -35.86 -139.39 16.47
N GLU A 265 -36.58 -138.46 17.09
CA GLU A 265 -37.36 -138.74 18.31
C GLU A 265 -38.62 -139.60 18.05
N ILE A 266 -39.14 -139.60 16.81
CA ILE A 266 -40.37 -140.34 16.47
C ILE A 266 -40.03 -141.75 15.93
N GLN A 267 -39.84 -142.72 16.83
CA GLN A 267 -39.35 -144.08 16.52
C GLN A 267 -40.28 -144.93 15.62
N ASN A 268 -41.58 -144.62 15.51
CA ASN A 268 -42.55 -145.35 14.67
C ASN A 268 -43.26 -144.44 13.64
N CYS A 269 -42.55 -143.48 13.04
CA CYS A 269 -43.12 -142.62 11.99
C CYS A 269 -43.07 -143.31 10.61
N PRO A 270 -44.21 -143.50 9.91
CA PRO A 270 -44.26 -144.04 8.54
C PRO A 270 -43.42 -143.19 7.57
N GLU A 271 -42.70 -143.83 6.66
CA GLU A 271 -41.75 -143.18 5.73
C GLU A 271 -42.38 -142.04 4.91
N GLU A 272 -43.65 -142.19 4.54
CA GLU A 272 -44.39 -141.17 3.78
C GLU A 272 -44.55 -139.86 4.57
N LEU A 273 -44.75 -139.90 5.90
CA LEU A 273 -44.91 -138.70 6.74
C LEU A 273 -43.57 -138.00 7.03
N LYS A 274 -42.45 -138.74 7.01
CA LYS A 274 -41.11 -138.16 7.16
C LYS A 274 -40.73 -137.26 5.97
N GLU A 275 -41.09 -137.67 4.75
CA GLU A 275 -40.87 -136.83 3.57
C GLU A 275 -41.74 -135.56 3.59
N TYR A 276 -43.01 -135.64 4.04
CA TYR A 276 -43.87 -134.45 4.14
C TYR A 276 -43.35 -133.41 5.12
N PHE A 277 -42.79 -133.83 6.25
CA PHE A 277 -42.23 -132.91 7.25
C PHE A 277 -40.93 -132.25 6.77
N LEU A 278 -40.13 -132.95 5.95
CA LEU A 278 -38.91 -132.39 5.35
C LEU A 278 -39.19 -131.42 4.20
N ARG A 279 -40.29 -131.59 3.46
CA ARG A 279 -40.67 -130.76 2.30
C ARG A 279 -41.57 -129.57 2.64
N GLU A 280 -41.97 -129.38 3.90
CA GLU A 280 -42.82 -128.27 4.38
C GLU A 280 -44.19 -128.14 3.68
N GLU A 281 -44.75 -129.23 3.12
CA GLU A 281 -46.06 -129.22 2.45
C GLU A 281 -47.22 -129.45 3.45
N HIS A 282 -47.23 -128.71 4.57
CA HIS A 282 -48.22 -128.87 5.65
C HIS A 282 -49.68 -128.63 5.22
N SER A 283 -49.88 -127.92 4.10
CA SER A 283 -51.20 -127.66 3.51
C SER A 283 -51.88 -128.93 2.98
N GLN A 284 -51.14 -129.98 2.58
CA GLN A 284 -51.73 -131.19 2.02
C GLN A 284 -52.30 -132.15 3.09
N ILE A 285 -51.77 -132.13 4.30
CA ILE A 285 -52.26 -132.94 5.44
C ILE A 285 -53.65 -132.44 5.88
N SER A 286 -53.81 -131.12 6.01
CA SER A 286 -55.10 -130.51 6.33
C SER A 286 -56.15 -130.81 5.24
N MET A 287 -55.72 -130.91 3.99
CA MET A 287 -56.62 -131.22 2.87
C MET A 287 -57.16 -132.65 2.94
N LYS A 288 -56.32 -133.66 3.26
CA LYS A 288 -56.73 -135.06 3.44
C LYS A 288 -57.62 -135.26 4.68
N GLU A 289 -57.33 -134.57 5.77
CA GLU A 289 -58.18 -134.59 6.99
C GLU A 289 -59.60 -134.09 6.68
N SER A 290 -59.71 -132.98 5.94
CA SER A 290 -61.01 -132.43 5.54
C SER A 290 -61.82 -133.41 4.67
N LEU A 291 -61.13 -134.18 3.83
CA LEU A 291 -61.71 -135.16 2.91
C LEU A 291 -62.26 -136.38 3.67
N LEU A 292 -61.47 -136.94 4.59
CA LEU A 292 -61.87 -138.06 5.47
C LEU A 292 -63.05 -137.70 6.39
N SER A 293 -63.04 -136.48 6.94
CA SER A 293 -64.10 -135.98 7.81
C SER A 293 -65.43 -135.82 7.06
N LYS A 294 -65.37 -135.50 5.75
CA LYS A 294 -66.54 -135.38 4.88
C LYS A 294 -67.14 -136.75 4.54
N GLU A 295 -66.31 -137.73 4.17
CA GLU A 295 -66.75 -139.10 3.88
C GLU A 295 -67.38 -139.80 5.09
N THR A 296 -66.80 -139.65 6.29
CA THR A 296 -67.36 -140.25 7.51
C THR A 296 -68.75 -139.71 7.84
N LYS A 297 -68.97 -138.41 7.63
CA LYS A 297 -70.27 -137.76 7.83
C LYS A 297 -71.33 -138.24 6.83
N GLU A 298 -70.93 -138.46 5.58
CA GLU A 298 -71.81 -139.00 4.54
C GLU A 298 -72.21 -140.45 4.82
N ARG A 299 -71.26 -141.30 5.23
CA ARG A 299 -71.54 -142.70 5.63
C ARG A 299 -72.45 -142.77 6.86
N TRP A 300 -72.25 -141.92 7.85
CA TRP A 300 -73.12 -141.84 9.03
C TRP A 300 -74.56 -141.47 8.65
N ASN A 301 -74.74 -140.51 7.74
CA ASN A 301 -76.06 -140.13 7.24
C ASN A 301 -76.72 -141.25 6.42
N ALA A 302 -75.96 -142.00 5.62
CA ALA A 302 -76.47 -143.16 4.88
C ALA A 302 -76.92 -144.29 5.82
N LEU A 303 -76.14 -144.58 6.86
CA LEU A 303 -76.48 -145.54 7.90
C LEU A 303 -77.77 -145.12 8.64
N THR A 304 -77.87 -143.84 9.00
CA THR A 304 -79.06 -143.29 9.67
C THR A 304 -80.32 -143.44 8.80
N ARG A 305 -80.22 -143.15 7.49
CA ARG A 305 -81.35 -143.35 6.55
C ARG A 305 -81.70 -144.82 6.36
N GLY A 306 -80.71 -145.71 6.37
CA GLY A 306 -80.90 -147.15 6.31
C GLY A 306 -81.68 -147.65 7.53
N LEU A 307 -81.27 -147.24 8.73
CA LEU A 307 -81.91 -147.60 10.00
C LEU A 307 -83.36 -147.08 10.09
N SER A 308 -83.64 -145.84 9.62
CA SER A 308 -85.01 -145.31 9.56
C SER A 308 -85.91 -146.09 8.59
N ARG A 309 -85.38 -146.71 7.53
CA ARG A 309 -86.16 -147.52 6.57
C ARG A 309 -86.62 -148.86 7.15
N ILE A 310 -85.96 -149.37 8.19
CA ILE A 310 -86.26 -150.65 8.85
C ILE A 310 -87.10 -150.40 10.14
N GLY A 311 -87.61 -149.18 10.33
CA GLY A 311 -88.52 -148.86 11.45
C GLY A 311 -87.85 -148.72 12.82
N LEU A 312 -86.51 -148.69 12.88
CA LEU A 312 -85.74 -148.41 14.10
C LEU A 312 -85.45 -146.90 14.17
N ASP A 313 -86.50 -146.09 14.34
CA ASP A 313 -86.30 -144.65 14.47
C ASP A 313 -85.99 -144.25 15.91
N LYS A 314 -85.21 -143.18 16.04
CA LYS A 314 -84.56 -142.67 17.24
C LYS A 314 -85.56 -142.34 18.36
N LYS A 315 -85.95 -143.34 19.18
CA LYS A 315 -86.47 -143.20 20.56
C LYS A 315 -86.80 -144.53 21.27
N GLY A 316 -86.01 -145.59 21.07
CA GLY A 316 -86.28 -146.85 21.81
C GLY A 316 -85.29 -148.00 21.68
N VAL A 317 -84.09 -147.80 21.11
CA VAL A 317 -83.06 -148.85 21.03
C VAL A 317 -81.87 -148.39 21.85
N ASP A 318 -81.69 -149.02 23.00
CA ASP A 318 -80.49 -148.90 23.80
C ASP A 318 -79.28 -149.36 22.94
N PRO A 319 -78.26 -148.51 22.67
CA PRO A 319 -77.11 -148.84 21.83
C PRO A 319 -76.41 -150.13 22.22
N ALA A 320 -76.49 -150.51 23.50
CA ALA A 320 -75.97 -151.79 23.99
C ALA A 320 -76.65 -153.01 23.34
N LYS A 321 -77.97 -152.93 23.06
CA LYS A 321 -78.75 -154.02 22.42
C LYS A 321 -78.47 -154.17 20.92
N PHE A 322 -78.01 -153.11 20.25
CA PHE A 322 -77.63 -153.14 18.83
C PHE A 322 -76.23 -153.72 18.63
N ILE A 323 -75.30 -153.40 19.54
CA ILE A 323 -73.96 -154.00 19.55
C ILE A 323 -74.07 -155.51 19.80
N GLU A 324 -74.96 -155.94 20.70
CA GLU A 324 -75.22 -157.35 20.99
C GLU A 324 -75.78 -158.13 19.78
N LEU A 325 -76.63 -157.50 18.95
CA LEU A 325 -77.14 -158.07 17.69
C LEU A 325 -76.08 -158.12 16.57
N MET A 326 -75.18 -157.15 16.51
CA MET A 326 -74.07 -157.12 15.54
C MET A 326 -72.96 -158.13 15.89
N GLU A 327 -72.73 -158.36 17.18
CA GLU A 327 -71.80 -159.40 17.67
C GLU A 327 -72.39 -160.82 17.48
N GLN A 328 -73.71 -161.02 17.63
CA GLN A 328 -74.34 -162.30 17.26
C GLN A 328 -74.32 -162.59 15.75
N HIS A 329 -74.29 -161.57 14.89
CA HIS A 329 -74.20 -161.74 13.43
C HIS A 329 -72.78 -161.94 12.89
N THR A 330 -71.73 -161.63 13.66
CA THR A 330 -70.33 -161.85 13.23
C THR A 330 -69.79 -163.22 13.64
N LEU A 331 -70.40 -163.89 14.61
CA LEU A 331 -70.10 -165.30 14.96
C LEU A 331 -70.81 -166.34 14.05
N LEU A 332 -71.63 -165.92 13.08
CA LEU A 332 -72.28 -166.78 12.09
C LEU A 332 -71.73 -166.65 10.66
N ASN A 333 -70.76 -165.77 10.42
CA ASN A 333 -70.12 -165.58 9.10
C ASN A 333 -68.60 -165.83 9.12
N SER A 334 -68.12 -166.62 10.09
CA SER A 334 -66.77 -167.22 10.09
C SER A 334 -66.84 -168.75 9.99
N ASN A 335 -67.55 -169.20 8.95
CA ASN A 335 -67.21 -170.35 8.12
C ASN A 335 -67.33 -169.95 6.65
#